data_AF-A0A841CMD4-F1
#
_entry.id   AF-A0A841CMD4-F1
#
_cell.length_a   1.000
_cell.length_b   1.000
_cell.length_c   1.000
_cell.angle_alpha   90.00
_cell.angle_beta   90.00
_cell.angle_gamma   90.00
#
_symmetry.space_group_name_H-M   'P 1'
#
loop_
_entity.id
_entity.type
_entity.pdbx_description
1 polymer ?
#
loop_
_entity_poly.entity_id
_entity_poly.type
_entity_poly.pdbx_seq_one_letter_code
_entity_poly.pdbx_strand_id
1 'polypeptide(L)'
;MLEQKIRERRMTLEEFAEYAETFARERGEPGTLGLRHLQRLAAGRKSSGEPLGPVRQVTARLLESIFEVSIEELLAVPSPDDGLARIATAEPPVRADVEFAAALDWLDDRAGWSAGTSRAEVRSGLSGLESGALLDRRATRGRVGRRQLVRTLAHYYRDGVDGYDTYRVRLGDQGVKTTIFGAPEWWAAVRPLADGSERMRLLWDKETARPELGGAMAHAAASKLAESAALGVRVANLPLYRLLEIEQGDPLVGTVGLVPFVEYALTVDLLEGELVDAVSRRHGGLPLRDEYLPDLGAVLDLPARTCAGGVLALCAIARPRDRFRGEPDYALLVQERSEHVLNAAGRLAVIPKGFHQRLNDVRGDVAVSATLLREMEEELFGRAEVDTTTGESRAASPMHPGRWSAPMRWLAEEPGRMRMECTGFGFNLVSGNYEFASLVVIEDEEFWPRFGGQVEANWEAAGLQLYSSLDGELVDDLVARESWSNEGLFALLQGLRRLREIGGTRVDLPAVELSGL
;
A
#
# COMPACT_ATOMS: atom_id res chain seq x y z
N MET A 1 4.42 -19.36 -17.65
CA MET A 1 4.64 -18.09 -18.37
C MET A 1 3.33 -17.39 -18.80
N LEU A 2 2.27 -18.14 -19.17
CA LEU A 2 1.00 -17.62 -19.67
C LEU A 2 0.36 -16.54 -18.78
N GLU A 3 0.23 -16.78 -17.48
CA GLU A 3 -0.37 -15.81 -16.55
C GLU A 3 0.42 -14.49 -16.48
N GLN A 4 1.75 -14.58 -16.52
CA GLN A 4 2.62 -13.41 -16.57
C GLN A 4 2.43 -12.60 -17.86
N LYS A 5 2.31 -13.26 -19.02
CA LYS A 5 2.07 -12.60 -20.31
C LYS A 5 0.71 -11.89 -20.36
N ILE A 6 -0.30 -12.44 -19.68
CA ILE A 6 -1.61 -11.80 -19.52
C ILE A 6 -1.47 -10.55 -18.64
N ARG A 7 -0.72 -10.64 -17.53
CA ARG A 7 -0.42 -9.50 -16.65
C ARG A 7 0.40 -8.40 -17.34
N GLU A 8 1.36 -8.75 -18.21
CA GLU A 8 2.13 -7.80 -19.02
C GLU A 8 1.22 -6.94 -19.93
N ARG A 9 0.03 -7.46 -20.26
CA ARG A 9 -1.01 -6.74 -21.01
C ARG A 9 -2.00 -5.98 -20.13
N ARG A 10 -1.78 -5.95 -18.81
CA ARG A 10 -2.65 -5.30 -17.81
C ARG A 10 -4.09 -5.81 -17.84
N MET A 11 -4.26 -7.10 -18.02
CA MET A 11 -5.57 -7.76 -18.01
C MET A 11 -5.62 -8.78 -16.87
N THR A 12 -6.79 -8.90 -16.24
CA THR A 12 -7.17 -10.07 -15.44
C THR A 12 -7.38 -11.29 -16.33
N LEU A 13 -7.51 -12.49 -15.75
CA LEU A 13 -7.82 -13.69 -16.52
C LEU A 13 -9.21 -13.61 -17.15
N GLU A 14 -10.15 -12.98 -16.44
CA GLU A 14 -11.51 -12.67 -16.87
C GLU A 14 -11.50 -11.74 -18.10
N GLU A 15 -10.85 -10.58 -17.99
CA GLU A 15 -10.73 -9.63 -19.10
C GLU A 15 -9.98 -10.23 -20.29
N PHE A 16 -8.94 -11.03 -20.02
CA PHE A 16 -8.20 -11.69 -21.10
C PHE A 16 -9.03 -12.75 -21.81
N ALA A 17 -9.91 -13.48 -21.11
CA ALA A 17 -10.81 -14.43 -21.74
C ALA A 17 -11.77 -13.71 -22.70
N GLU A 18 -12.34 -12.58 -22.28
CA GLU A 18 -13.21 -11.74 -23.13
C GLU A 18 -12.45 -11.13 -24.32
N TYR A 19 -11.23 -10.65 -24.08
CA TYR A 19 -10.32 -10.18 -25.13
C TYR A 19 -10.00 -11.28 -26.15
N ALA A 20 -9.65 -12.47 -25.69
CA ALA A 20 -9.30 -13.60 -26.55
C ALA A 20 -10.49 -14.06 -27.41
N GLU A 21 -11.71 -14.01 -26.88
CA GLU A 21 -12.94 -14.27 -27.66
C GLU A 21 -13.19 -13.21 -28.73
N THR A 22 -12.94 -11.93 -28.41
CA THR A 22 -13.06 -10.84 -29.37
C THR A 22 -12.00 -10.97 -30.47
N PHE A 23 -10.75 -11.23 -30.09
CA PHE A 23 -9.63 -11.44 -31.01
C PHE A 23 -9.88 -12.62 -31.96
N ALA A 24 -10.38 -13.75 -31.45
CA ALA A 24 -10.70 -14.92 -32.26
C ALA A 24 -11.76 -14.60 -33.32
N ARG A 25 -12.79 -13.84 -32.94
CA ARG A 25 -13.86 -13.41 -33.84
C ARG A 25 -13.36 -12.46 -34.94
N GLU A 26 -12.52 -11.50 -34.59
CA GLU A 26 -11.97 -10.52 -35.52
C GLU A 26 -10.99 -11.14 -36.53
N ARG A 27 -10.26 -12.18 -36.13
CA ARG A 27 -9.28 -12.86 -37.00
C ARG A 27 -9.79 -14.14 -37.66
N GLY A 28 -11.04 -14.52 -37.42
CA GLY A 28 -11.63 -15.73 -38.00
C GLY A 28 -11.03 -17.03 -37.46
N GLU A 29 -10.46 -17.00 -36.26
CA GLU A 29 -9.91 -18.19 -35.59
C GLU A 29 -11.04 -19.02 -34.96
N PRO A 30 -11.12 -20.34 -35.17
CA PRO A 30 -12.24 -21.18 -34.72
C PRO A 30 -12.24 -21.48 -33.21
N GLY A 31 -11.52 -20.71 -32.40
CA GLY A 31 -11.26 -20.97 -30.98
C GLY A 31 -12.13 -20.14 -30.02
N THR A 32 -12.52 -20.74 -28.91
CA THR A 32 -13.06 -20.03 -27.73
C THR A 32 -12.19 -20.36 -26.51
N LEU A 33 -11.97 -19.37 -25.66
CA LEU A 33 -11.14 -19.49 -24.46
C LEU A 33 -11.91 -18.97 -23.25
N GLY A 34 -12.74 -19.83 -22.66
CA GLY A 34 -13.46 -19.48 -21.44
C GLY A 34 -12.52 -19.38 -20.23
N LEU A 35 -12.86 -18.49 -19.29
CA LEU A 35 -12.12 -18.23 -18.05
C LEU A 35 -11.65 -19.50 -17.33
N ARG A 36 -12.55 -20.48 -17.14
CA ARG A 36 -12.23 -21.73 -16.43
C ARG A 36 -11.18 -22.57 -17.15
N HIS A 37 -11.13 -22.48 -18.48
CA HIS A 37 -10.11 -23.16 -19.28
C HIS A 37 -8.78 -22.42 -19.17
N LEU A 38 -8.81 -21.09 -19.21
CA LEU A 38 -7.63 -20.25 -19.05
C LEU A 38 -6.99 -20.40 -17.66
N GLN A 39 -7.79 -20.38 -16.58
CA GLN A 39 -7.32 -20.64 -15.21
C GLN A 39 -6.64 -22.01 -15.09
N ARG A 40 -7.18 -23.05 -15.74
CA ARG A 40 -6.55 -24.37 -15.78
C ARG A 40 -5.21 -24.32 -16.50
N LEU A 41 -5.15 -23.69 -17.67
CA LEU A 41 -3.91 -23.56 -18.45
C LEU A 41 -2.83 -22.79 -17.67
N ALA A 42 -3.19 -21.70 -17.02
CA ALA A 42 -2.30 -20.93 -16.16
C ALA A 42 -1.75 -21.77 -14.98
N ALA A 43 -2.61 -22.57 -14.34
CA ALA A 43 -2.24 -23.42 -13.21
C ALA A 43 -1.44 -24.68 -13.58
N GLY A 44 -1.31 -25.02 -14.87
CA GLY A 44 -0.59 -26.22 -15.32
C GLY A 44 -1.26 -27.56 -14.95
N ARG A 45 -2.43 -27.54 -14.28
CA ARG A 45 -3.07 -28.72 -13.68
C ARG A 45 -4.58 -28.76 -13.93
N LYS A 46 -5.15 -29.97 -13.91
CA LYS A 46 -6.60 -30.18 -13.86
C LYS A 46 -7.13 -29.89 -12.45
N SER A 47 -8.44 -29.70 -12.29
CA SER A 47 -9.10 -29.55 -10.99
C SER A 47 -8.93 -30.77 -10.07
N SER A 48 -8.51 -31.92 -10.61
CA SER A 48 -8.17 -33.14 -9.87
C SER A 48 -6.69 -33.20 -9.42
N GLY A 49 -5.87 -32.18 -9.71
CA GLY A 49 -4.44 -32.13 -9.35
C GLY A 49 -3.49 -32.81 -10.35
N GLU A 50 -4.02 -33.57 -11.31
CA GLU A 50 -3.25 -34.18 -12.40
C GLU A 50 -2.65 -33.14 -13.37
N PRO A 51 -1.51 -33.44 -14.03
CA PRO A 51 -0.97 -32.62 -15.10
C PRO A 51 -1.99 -32.39 -16.22
N LEU A 52 -1.94 -31.22 -16.85
CA LEU A 52 -2.69 -30.98 -18.08
C LEU A 52 -2.26 -31.97 -19.16
N GLY A 53 -3.24 -32.56 -19.84
CA GLY A 53 -2.99 -33.24 -21.12
C GLY A 53 -2.66 -32.22 -22.22
N PRO A 54 -2.33 -32.69 -23.44
CA PRO A 54 -2.00 -31.81 -24.56
C PRO A 54 -3.14 -30.81 -24.82
N VAL A 55 -2.75 -29.54 -24.98
CA VAL A 55 -3.69 -28.46 -25.29
C VAL A 55 -4.29 -28.70 -26.67
N ARG A 56 -5.58 -28.41 -26.83
CA ARG A 56 -6.23 -28.51 -28.14
C ARG A 56 -5.53 -27.56 -29.12
N GLN A 57 -5.22 -28.06 -30.32
CA GLN A 57 -4.49 -27.30 -31.34
C GLN A 57 -5.12 -25.93 -31.67
N VAL A 58 -6.45 -25.83 -31.60
CA VAL A 58 -7.18 -24.57 -31.80
C VAL A 58 -6.90 -23.56 -30.69
N THR A 59 -6.84 -24.01 -29.43
CA THR A 59 -6.51 -23.14 -28.28
C THR A 59 -5.03 -22.76 -28.29
N ALA A 60 -4.15 -23.69 -28.68
CA ALA A 60 -2.73 -23.41 -28.85
C ALA A 60 -2.51 -22.30 -29.89
N ARG A 61 -3.06 -22.45 -31.10
CA ARG A 61 -2.93 -21.45 -32.17
C ARG A 61 -3.47 -20.08 -31.77
N LEU A 62 -4.60 -20.03 -31.07
CA LEU A 62 -5.17 -18.77 -30.59
C LEU A 62 -4.20 -18.06 -29.63
N LEU A 63 -3.67 -18.78 -28.65
CA LEU A 63 -2.74 -18.20 -27.67
C LEU A 63 -1.40 -17.82 -28.31
N GLU A 64 -0.89 -18.66 -29.22
CA GLU A 64 0.32 -18.38 -29.99
C GLU A 64 0.15 -17.15 -30.88
N SER A 65 -1.01 -16.99 -31.53
CA SER A 65 -1.30 -15.80 -32.34
C SER A 65 -1.49 -14.55 -31.49
N ILE A 66 -1.99 -14.67 -30.26
CA ILE A 66 -2.16 -13.53 -29.35
C ILE A 66 -0.81 -13.09 -28.80
N PHE A 67 0.04 -14.03 -28.37
CA PHE A 67 1.27 -13.72 -27.65
C PHE A 67 2.54 -13.77 -28.51
N GLU A 68 2.45 -14.25 -29.74
CA GLU A 68 3.58 -14.40 -30.68
C GLU A 68 4.71 -15.29 -30.14
N VAL A 69 4.37 -16.22 -29.25
CA VAL A 69 5.27 -17.21 -28.64
C VAL A 69 4.62 -18.59 -28.67
N SER A 70 5.41 -19.66 -28.67
CA SER A 70 4.88 -21.02 -28.79
C SER A 70 4.05 -21.44 -27.56
N ILE A 71 3.08 -22.35 -27.74
CA ILE A 71 2.26 -22.84 -26.62
C ILE A 71 3.08 -23.60 -25.57
N GLU A 72 4.14 -24.27 -26.02
CA GLU A 72 5.08 -24.99 -25.14
C GLU A 72 5.83 -24.01 -24.23
N GLU A 73 6.25 -22.86 -24.78
CA GLU A 73 6.90 -21.79 -24.02
C GLU A 73 5.91 -21.08 -23.08
N LEU A 74 4.68 -20.81 -23.53
CA LEU A 74 3.62 -20.21 -22.70
C LEU A 74 3.29 -21.06 -21.47
N LEU A 75 3.27 -22.38 -21.65
CA LEU A 75 2.90 -23.33 -20.60
C LEU A 75 4.10 -23.93 -19.86
N ALA A 76 5.32 -23.56 -20.24
CA ALA A 76 6.50 -23.92 -19.49
C ALA A 76 6.37 -23.42 -18.04
N VAL A 77 6.76 -24.29 -17.11
CA VAL A 77 6.99 -23.90 -15.72
C VAL A 77 8.09 -22.85 -15.76
N PRO A 78 7.89 -21.65 -15.17
CA PRO A 78 8.95 -20.65 -15.10
C PRO A 78 10.17 -21.32 -14.50
N SER A 79 11.29 -21.36 -15.22
CA SER A 79 12.48 -21.96 -14.65
C SER A 79 12.92 -21.06 -13.49
N PRO A 80 13.33 -21.60 -12.32
CA PRO A 80 14.03 -20.81 -11.32
C PRO A 80 15.27 -20.10 -11.92
N ASP A 81 15.80 -20.63 -13.03
CA ASP A 81 16.84 -19.98 -13.82
C ASP A 81 16.36 -18.82 -14.71
N ASP A 82 15.06 -18.61 -14.99
CA ASP A 82 14.62 -17.47 -15.83
C ASP A 82 14.79 -16.13 -15.12
N GLY A 83 14.71 -16.12 -13.79
CA GLY A 83 15.06 -14.94 -12.97
C GLY A 83 16.56 -14.70 -12.88
N LEU A 84 17.38 -15.76 -12.97
CA LEU A 84 18.84 -15.70 -12.86
C LEU A 84 19.55 -15.52 -14.22
N ALA A 85 19.01 -16.07 -15.30
CA ALA A 85 19.55 -15.98 -16.66
C ALA A 85 19.47 -14.53 -17.18
N ARG A 86 18.41 -13.80 -16.83
CA ARG A 86 18.29 -12.36 -17.12
C ARG A 86 19.35 -11.51 -16.41
N ILE A 87 19.83 -11.95 -15.25
CA ILE A 87 20.90 -11.30 -14.48
C ILE A 87 22.29 -11.61 -15.07
N ALA A 88 22.42 -12.67 -15.88
CA ALA A 88 23.71 -13.17 -16.39
C ALA A 88 23.96 -12.92 -17.90
N THR A 89 22.95 -12.60 -18.70
CA THR A 89 23.10 -12.38 -20.15
C THR A 89 23.48 -10.93 -20.48
N ALA A 90 24.40 -10.76 -21.44
CA ALA A 90 24.92 -9.48 -21.95
C ALA A 90 23.90 -8.67 -22.81
N GLU A 91 22.63 -8.70 -22.44
CA GLU A 91 21.64 -7.71 -22.88
C GLU A 91 21.61 -6.56 -21.85
N PRO A 92 21.29 -5.31 -22.24
CA PRO A 92 21.22 -4.22 -21.27
C PRO A 92 20.22 -4.56 -20.15
N PRO A 93 20.61 -4.43 -18.86
CA PRO A 93 19.76 -4.87 -17.75
C PRO A 93 18.45 -4.09 -17.73
N VAL A 94 17.34 -4.81 -17.49
CA VAL A 94 16.03 -4.18 -17.27
C VAL A 94 16.11 -3.44 -15.93
N ARG A 95 15.50 -2.26 -15.80
CA ARG A 95 15.58 -1.41 -14.58
C ARG A 95 15.26 -2.16 -13.28
N ALA A 96 14.32 -3.09 -13.31
CA ALA A 96 13.98 -3.93 -12.15
C ALA A 96 15.19 -4.77 -11.66
N ASP A 97 16.05 -5.22 -12.57
CA ASP A 97 17.25 -6.00 -12.23
C ASP A 97 18.32 -5.11 -11.57
N VAL A 98 18.39 -3.83 -11.96
CA VAL A 98 19.30 -2.83 -11.36
C VAL A 98 18.88 -2.48 -9.93
N GLU A 99 17.59 -2.22 -9.71
CA GLU A 99 17.04 -1.90 -8.39
C GLU A 99 17.18 -3.08 -7.43
N PHE A 100 16.96 -4.31 -7.91
CA PHE A 100 17.15 -5.52 -7.12
C PHE A 100 18.63 -5.77 -6.78
N ALA A 101 19.54 -5.55 -7.73
CA ALA A 101 20.98 -5.60 -7.47
C ALA A 101 21.42 -4.56 -6.43
N ALA A 102 20.90 -3.33 -6.52
CA ALA A 102 21.17 -2.28 -5.55
C ALA A 102 20.66 -2.65 -4.15
N ALA A 103 19.55 -3.39 -4.06
CA ALA A 103 19.05 -3.89 -2.78
C ALA A 103 19.95 -4.96 -2.14
N LEU A 104 20.52 -5.84 -2.96
CA LEU A 104 21.49 -6.85 -2.52
C LEU A 104 22.78 -6.20 -2.04
N ASP A 105 23.30 -5.24 -2.80
CA ASP A 105 24.52 -4.52 -2.45
C ASP A 105 24.31 -3.71 -1.17
N TRP A 106 23.15 -3.05 -1.02
CA TRP A 106 22.75 -2.39 0.23
C TRP A 106 22.72 -3.35 1.42
N LEU A 107 22.21 -4.59 1.24
CA LEU A 107 22.13 -5.57 2.31
C LEU A 107 23.52 -6.05 2.74
N ASP A 108 24.42 -6.32 1.79
CA ASP A 108 25.80 -6.69 2.10
C ASP A 108 26.51 -5.61 2.92
N ASP A 109 26.43 -4.35 2.47
CA ASP A 109 27.03 -3.20 3.15
C ASP A 109 26.48 -3.03 4.58
N ARG A 110 25.16 -3.17 4.75
CA ARG A 110 24.49 -2.93 6.03
C ARG A 110 24.64 -4.08 7.01
N ALA A 111 24.81 -5.31 6.53
CA ALA A 111 25.07 -6.48 7.37
C ALA A 111 26.56 -6.69 7.67
N GLY A 112 27.45 -5.84 7.14
CA GLY A 112 28.90 -6.02 7.25
C GLY A 112 29.40 -7.28 6.52
N TRP A 113 28.65 -7.76 5.53
CA TRP A 113 29.01 -8.94 4.76
C TRP A 113 29.99 -8.61 3.64
N SER A 114 30.75 -9.60 3.19
CA SER A 114 31.51 -9.45 1.95
C SER A 114 30.57 -9.27 0.76
N ALA A 115 30.94 -8.42 -0.19
CA ALA A 115 30.15 -8.19 -1.40
C ALA A 115 29.79 -9.51 -2.11
N GLY A 116 28.50 -9.70 -2.41
CA GLY A 116 27.95 -10.89 -3.05
C GLY A 116 27.44 -11.98 -2.09
N THR A 117 27.55 -11.78 -0.76
CA THR A 117 27.05 -12.75 0.24
C THR A 117 25.52 -12.82 0.20
N SER A 118 24.86 -11.67 0.19
CA SER A 118 23.41 -11.52 0.02
C SER A 118 22.90 -12.26 -1.21
N ARG A 119 23.63 -12.18 -2.33
CA ARG A 119 23.30 -12.88 -3.59
C ARG A 119 23.38 -14.39 -3.43
N ALA A 120 24.38 -14.89 -2.69
CA ALA A 120 24.52 -16.32 -2.42
C ALA A 120 23.39 -16.81 -1.50
N GLU A 121 23.07 -16.07 -0.45
CA GLU A 121 21.96 -16.37 0.47
C GLU A 121 20.61 -16.38 -0.26
N VAL A 122 20.33 -15.36 -1.08
CA VAL A 122 19.09 -15.29 -1.87
C VAL A 122 19.00 -16.46 -2.85
N ARG A 123 20.09 -16.81 -3.54
CA ARG A 123 20.11 -17.97 -4.46
C ARG A 123 19.87 -19.30 -3.72
N SER A 124 20.48 -19.47 -2.55
CA SER A 124 20.26 -20.62 -1.68
C SER A 124 18.79 -20.71 -1.26
N GLY A 125 18.22 -19.59 -0.80
CA GLY A 125 16.81 -19.47 -0.44
C GLY A 125 15.88 -19.85 -1.61
N LEU A 126 16.11 -19.31 -2.80
CA LEU A 126 15.33 -19.63 -4.01
C LEU A 126 15.31 -21.13 -4.33
N SER A 127 16.45 -21.82 -4.17
CA SER A 127 16.55 -23.26 -4.45
C SER A 127 15.74 -24.13 -3.48
N GLY A 128 15.45 -23.60 -2.28
CA GLY A 128 14.64 -24.27 -1.26
C GLY A 128 13.15 -23.86 -1.24
N LEU A 129 12.74 -22.89 -2.07
CA LEU A 129 11.37 -22.38 -2.07
C LEU A 129 10.47 -23.17 -3.03
N GLU A 130 9.51 -23.91 -2.47
CA GLU A 130 8.40 -24.45 -3.26
C GLU A 130 7.30 -23.37 -3.42
N SER A 131 6.92 -23.06 -4.66
CA SER A 131 5.90 -22.04 -4.94
C SER A 131 4.56 -22.33 -4.25
N GLY A 132 4.20 -23.61 -4.06
CA GLY A 132 3.00 -24.00 -3.31
C GLY A 132 3.06 -23.59 -1.82
N ALA A 133 4.22 -23.77 -1.18
CA ALA A 133 4.40 -23.38 0.22
C ALA A 133 4.33 -21.87 0.42
N LEU A 134 4.78 -21.08 -0.56
CA LEU A 134 4.65 -19.61 -0.55
C LEU A 134 3.18 -19.18 -0.62
N LEU A 135 2.39 -19.80 -1.50
CA LEU A 135 0.96 -19.53 -1.62
C LEU A 135 0.20 -19.92 -0.35
N ASP A 136 0.50 -21.08 0.24
CA ASP A 136 -0.10 -21.52 1.50
C ASP A 136 0.24 -20.60 2.67
N ARG A 137 1.49 -20.13 2.74
CA ARG A 137 1.92 -19.14 3.72
C ARG A 137 1.15 -17.84 3.56
N ARG A 138 1.00 -17.33 2.34
CA ARG A 138 0.24 -16.12 2.04
C ARG A 138 -1.24 -16.26 2.43
N ALA A 139 -1.87 -17.37 2.06
CA ALA A 139 -3.25 -17.66 2.46
C ALA A 139 -3.41 -17.74 3.98
N THR A 140 -2.42 -18.27 4.70
CA THR A 140 -2.42 -18.35 6.15
C THR A 140 -2.26 -16.97 6.79
N ARG A 141 -1.34 -16.14 6.28
CA ARG A 141 -1.16 -14.74 6.70
C ARG A 141 -2.42 -13.90 6.49
N GLY A 142 -3.13 -14.10 5.37
CA GLY A 142 -4.38 -13.41 5.07
C GLY A 142 -5.52 -13.67 6.08
N ARG A 143 -5.48 -14.79 6.80
CA ARG A 143 -6.50 -15.12 7.83
C ARG A 143 -6.30 -14.38 9.16
N VAL A 144 -5.17 -13.71 9.36
CA VAL A 144 -4.90 -13.00 10.62
C VAL A 144 -5.78 -11.75 10.68
N GLY A 145 -6.70 -11.68 11.64
CA GLY A 145 -7.59 -10.53 11.81
C GLY A 145 -6.93 -9.34 12.53
N ARG A 146 -7.39 -8.12 12.23
CA ARG A 146 -6.99 -6.87 12.90
C ARG A 146 -6.99 -7.01 14.44
N ARG A 147 -8.08 -7.52 15.03
CA ARG A 147 -8.21 -7.69 16.49
C ARG A 147 -7.20 -8.68 17.07
N GLN A 148 -6.66 -9.61 16.28
CA GLN A 148 -5.60 -10.51 16.75
C GLN A 148 -4.29 -9.74 16.87
N LEU A 149 -3.92 -8.94 15.86
CA LEU A 149 -2.73 -8.08 15.90
C LEU A 149 -2.77 -7.11 17.09
N VAL A 150 -3.91 -6.44 17.30
CA VAL A 150 -4.12 -5.52 18.43
C VAL A 150 -3.90 -6.22 19.78
N ARG A 151 -4.46 -7.41 19.97
CA ARG A 151 -4.31 -8.18 21.21
C ARG A 151 -2.86 -8.61 21.45
N THR A 152 -2.19 -9.10 20.41
CA THR A 152 -0.79 -9.54 20.50
C THR A 152 0.13 -8.37 20.86
N LEU A 153 -0.01 -7.23 20.19
CA LEU A 153 0.81 -6.05 20.46
C LEU A 153 0.49 -5.39 21.80
N ALA A 154 -0.77 -5.40 22.23
CA ALA A 154 -1.14 -4.94 23.57
C ALA A 154 -0.52 -5.83 24.68
N HIS A 155 -0.34 -7.13 24.42
CA HIS A 155 0.35 -8.02 25.34
C HIS A 155 1.88 -7.81 25.32
N TYR A 156 2.45 -7.58 24.13
CA TYR A 156 3.87 -7.33 23.95
C TYR A 156 4.30 -6.03 24.63
N TYR A 157 3.61 -4.92 24.34
CA TYR A 157 3.88 -3.60 24.91
C TYR A 157 3.09 -3.32 26.19
N ARG A 158 3.00 -4.29 27.10
CA ARG A 158 2.16 -4.19 28.31
C ARG A 158 2.63 -3.14 29.31
N ASP A 159 3.93 -2.79 29.27
CA ASP A 159 4.55 -1.95 30.30
C ASP A 159 4.18 -0.46 30.17
N GLY A 160 3.51 -0.06 29.09
CA GLY A 160 2.93 1.28 28.92
C GLY A 160 3.95 2.42 28.91
N VAL A 161 3.50 3.64 28.57
CA VAL A 161 4.26 4.89 28.74
C VAL A 161 3.28 5.97 29.13
N ASP A 162 3.58 6.72 30.19
CA ASP A 162 2.73 7.80 30.67
C ASP A 162 2.46 8.84 29.58
N GLY A 163 1.20 9.23 29.42
CA GLY A 163 0.75 10.20 28.40
C GLY A 163 0.47 9.59 27.02
N TYR A 164 0.69 8.28 26.83
CA TYR A 164 0.45 7.61 25.56
C TYR A 164 -0.44 6.37 25.72
N ASP A 165 -1.28 6.10 24.72
CA ASP A 165 -2.04 4.86 24.62
C ASP A 165 -2.16 4.44 23.14
N THR A 166 -2.67 3.25 22.96
CA THR A 166 -3.25 2.74 21.72
C THR A 166 -4.62 3.37 21.44
N TYR A 167 -4.80 3.88 20.22
CA TYR A 167 -6.02 4.52 19.76
C TYR A 167 -7.24 3.63 19.95
N ARG A 168 -8.23 4.18 20.66
CA ARG A 168 -9.48 3.52 20.99
C ARG A 168 -10.62 4.51 20.86
N VAL A 169 -11.68 4.06 20.19
CA VAL A 169 -12.91 4.83 20.06
C VAL A 169 -14.13 3.97 20.34
N ARG A 170 -15.23 4.65 20.62
CA ARG A 170 -16.57 4.10 20.60
C ARG A 170 -17.32 4.66 19.39
N LEU A 171 -17.88 3.77 18.58
CA LEU A 171 -18.79 4.10 17.48
C LEU A 171 -20.15 3.49 17.81
N GLY A 172 -21.14 4.32 18.18
CA GLY A 172 -22.39 3.79 18.74
C GLY A 172 -22.11 2.93 19.98
N ASP A 173 -22.57 1.68 20.01
CA ASP A 173 -22.28 0.76 21.12
C ASP A 173 -21.00 -0.08 20.91
N GLN A 174 -20.31 0.10 19.79
CA GLN A 174 -19.15 -0.69 19.42
C GLN A 174 -17.84 -0.04 19.88
N GLY A 175 -17.05 -0.76 20.69
CA GLY A 175 -15.66 -0.40 20.98
C GLY A 175 -14.72 -0.84 19.86
N VAL A 176 -13.93 0.10 19.34
CA VAL A 176 -12.93 -0.13 18.30
C VAL A 176 -11.56 0.24 18.83
N LYS A 177 -10.57 -0.62 18.57
CA LYS A 177 -9.18 -0.43 18.98
C LYS A 177 -8.28 -0.74 17.78
N THR A 178 -7.24 0.06 17.58
CA THR A 178 -6.22 -0.17 16.54
C THR A 178 -4.84 -0.36 17.17
N THR A 179 -3.84 -0.62 16.33
CA THR A 179 -2.42 -0.65 16.70
C THR A 179 -1.76 0.73 16.64
N ILE A 180 -2.51 1.79 16.35
CA ILE A 180 -1.97 3.15 16.35
C ILE A 180 -1.73 3.57 17.79
N PHE A 181 -0.51 4.01 18.09
CA PHE A 181 -0.04 4.44 19.38
C PHE A 181 0.30 5.93 19.35
N GLY A 182 -0.08 6.67 20.37
CA GLY A 182 0.13 8.11 20.41
C GLY A 182 -0.48 8.74 21.65
N ALA A 183 -0.44 10.07 21.68
CA ALA A 183 -1.03 10.83 22.76
C ALA A 183 -2.46 11.29 22.39
N PRO A 184 -3.40 11.37 23.35
CA PRO A 184 -4.79 11.73 23.06
C PRO A 184 -4.97 13.09 22.36
N GLU A 185 -4.12 14.06 22.69
CA GLU A 185 -4.11 15.39 22.07
C GLU A 185 -3.77 15.34 20.57
N TRP A 186 -3.01 14.33 20.12
CA TRP A 186 -2.70 14.13 18.70
C TRP A 186 -3.93 13.64 17.92
N TRP A 187 -4.84 12.94 18.57
CA TRP A 187 -6.06 12.42 17.97
C TRP A 187 -7.21 13.42 18.02
N ALA A 188 -7.21 14.33 19.01
CA ALA A 188 -8.21 15.37 19.12
C ALA A 188 -7.95 16.53 18.14
N ALA A 189 -6.70 16.86 17.91
CA ALA A 189 -6.30 18.02 17.13
C ALA A 189 -6.60 17.88 15.63
N VAL A 190 -7.04 18.98 15.02
CA VAL A 190 -7.28 19.12 13.58
C VAL A 190 -6.40 20.23 13.06
N ARG A 191 -5.66 19.99 11.98
CA ARG A 191 -4.79 20.99 11.36
C ARG A 191 -5.14 21.14 9.89
N PRO A 192 -5.40 22.36 9.41
CA PRO A 192 -5.48 22.61 7.97
C PRO A 192 -4.20 22.15 7.27
N LEU A 193 -4.37 21.62 6.07
CA LEU A 193 -3.28 21.28 5.15
C LEU A 193 -3.43 22.10 3.86
N ALA A 194 -2.34 22.25 3.12
CA ALA A 194 -2.31 22.96 1.83
C ALA A 194 -2.63 24.47 1.89
N ASP A 195 -2.71 25.08 3.08
CA ASP A 195 -2.87 26.53 3.28
C ASP A 195 -1.53 27.27 3.46
N GLY A 196 -0.41 26.54 3.38
CA GLY A 196 0.94 27.06 3.59
C GLY A 196 1.34 27.18 5.06
N SER A 197 0.51 26.71 6.01
CA SER A 197 0.82 26.74 7.44
C SER A 197 1.83 25.66 7.86
N GLU A 198 1.89 24.55 7.13
CA GLU A 198 2.79 23.41 7.39
C GLU A 198 4.26 23.83 7.46
N ARG A 199 4.96 23.43 8.53
CA ARG A 199 6.38 23.74 8.75
C ARG A 199 7.22 22.49 8.87
N MET A 200 7.09 21.62 7.86
CA MET A 200 7.97 20.46 7.72
C MET A 200 9.33 20.91 7.20
N ARG A 201 10.39 20.43 7.83
CA ARG A 201 11.77 20.76 7.46
C ARG A 201 12.54 19.50 7.15
N LEU A 202 13.46 19.64 6.22
CA LEU A 202 14.31 18.56 5.79
C LEU A 202 15.71 18.75 6.34
N LEU A 203 16.14 17.79 7.16
CA LEU A 203 17.51 17.68 7.60
C LEU A 203 18.29 16.84 6.59
N TRP A 204 19.22 17.50 5.90
CA TRP A 204 20.12 16.85 4.95
C TRP A 204 21.29 16.22 5.71
N ASP A 205 21.00 15.16 6.45
CA ASP A 205 22.05 14.47 7.17
C ASP A 205 22.78 13.51 6.23
N LYS A 206 24.09 13.72 6.08
CA LYS A 206 24.96 12.81 5.33
C LYS A 206 25.53 11.69 6.21
N GLU A 207 25.45 11.80 7.53
CA GLU A 207 26.35 11.06 8.43
C GLU A 207 25.75 10.71 9.80
N THR A 208 24.46 10.39 9.90
CA THR A 208 24.04 9.56 11.04
C THR A 208 24.56 8.15 10.79
N ALA A 209 25.66 7.79 11.46
CA ALA A 209 26.20 6.43 11.47
C ALA A 209 25.07 5.46 11.85
N ARG A 210 24.57 4.70 10.88
CA ARG A 210 23.48 3.76 11.12
C ARG A 210 24.09 2.48 11.68
N PRO A 211 23.59 1.96 12.81
CA PRO A 211 24.10 0.70 13.37
C PRO A 211 24.01 -0.41 12.32
N GLU A 212 24.99 -1.30 12.28
CA GLU A 212 24.95 -2.48 11.40
C GLU A 212 23.68 -3.30 11.66
N LEU A 213 23.20 -4.01 10.64
CA LEU A 213 22.07 -4.93 10.81
C LEU A 213 22.51 -6.12 11.65
N GLY A 214 21.72 -6.44 12.67
CA GLY A 214 21.92 -7.68 13.42
C GLY A 214 21.77 -8.90 12.51
N GLY A 215 22.44 -9.98 12.90
CA GLY A 215 22.45 -11.22 12.10
C GLY A 215 21.06 -11.75 11.80
N ALA A 216 20.12 -11.68 12.76
CA ALA A 216 18.73 -12.13 12.56
C ALA A 216 18.01 -11.29 11.49
N MET A 217 18.14 -9.97 11.54
CA MET A 217 17.55 -9.06 10.57
C MET A 217 18.15 -9.24 9.18
N ALA A 218 19.48 -9.37 9.07
CA ALA A 218 20.15 -9.58 7.79
C ALA A 218 19.68 -10.87 7.08
N HIS A 219 19.52 -11.97 7.82
CA HIS A 219 18.98 -13.22 7.25
C HIS A 219 17.50 -13.12 6.89
N ALA A 220 16.70 -12.41 7.69
CA ALA A 220 15.29 -12.16 7.38
C ALA A 220 15.14 -11.29 6.11
N ALA A 221 16.00 -10.29 5.94
CA ALA A 221 16.07 -9.45 4.74
C ALA A 221 16.46 -10.27 3.50
N ALA A 222 17.48 -11.12 3.58
CA ALA A 222 17.86 -12.02 2.49
C ALA A 222 16.70 -12.97 2.12
N SER A 223 16.00 -13.51 3.13
CA SER A 223 14.83 -14.37 2.92
C SER A 223 13.69 -13.61 2.21
N LYS A 224 13.40 -12.37 2.61
CA LYS A 224 12.41 -11.51 1.95
C LYS A 224 12.78 -11.20 0.51
N LEU A 225 14.05 -10.93 0.21
CA LEU A 225 14.52 -10.74 -1.17
C LEU A 225 14.35 -12.01 -2.02
N ALA A 226 14.61 -13.19 -1.45
CA ALA A 226 14.36 -14.46 -2.13
C ALA A 226 12.87 -14.69 -2.40
N GLU A 227 11.99 -14.42 -1.43
CA GLU A 227 10.53 -14.48 -1.63
C GLU A 227 10.07 -13.52 -2.73
N SER A 228 10.54 -12.26 -2.71
CA SER A 228 10.22 -11.25 -3.71
C SER A 228 10.68 -11.66 -5.12
N ALA A 229 11.89 -12.21 -5.24
CA ALA A 229 12.41 -12.73 -6.50
C ALA A 229 11.58 -13.91 -7.02
N ALA A 230 11.24 -14.87 -6.15
CA ALA A 230 10.41 -16.04 -6.52
C ALA A 230 9.01 -15.64 -7.00
N LEU A 231 8.45 -14.57 -6.44
CA LEU A 231 7.12 -14.06 -6.77
C LEU A 231 7.14 -13.03 -7.91
N GLY A 232 8.32 -12.68 -8.44
CA GLY A 232 8.46 -11.66 -9.47
C GLY A 232 8.02 -10.26 -9.03
N VAL A 233 8.13 -9.97 -7.73
CA VAL A 233 7.75 -8.68 -7.15
C VAL A 233 8.77 -7.63 -7.59
N ARG A 234 8.27 -6.55 -8.20
CA ARG A 234 9.09 -5.40 -8.56
C ARG A 234 9.30 -4.52 -7.34
N VAL A 235 10.54 -4.12 -7.09
CA VAL A 235 10.90 -3.17 -6.03
C VAL A 235 11.50 -1.94 -6.70
N ALA A 236 10.92 -0.77 -6.43
CA ALA A 236 11.50 0.52 -6.84
C ALA A 236 12.15 1.18 -5.62
N ASN A 237 13.47 1.40 -5.65
CA ASN A 237 14.18 1.94 -4.50
C ASN A 237 14.13 3.47 -4.45
N LEU A 238 12.94 4.01 -4.17
CA LEU A 238 12.72 5.45 -4.09
C LEU A 238 13.05 6.00 -2.70
N PRO A 239 13.51 7.25 -2.60
CA PRO A 239 13.78 7.88 -1.31
C PRO A 239 12.49 8.24 -0.57
N LEU A 240 12.38 7.81 0.68
CA LEU A 240 11.29 8.14 1.60
C LEU A 240 11.73 9.20 2.62
N TYR A 241 10.76 9.97 3.12
CA TYR A 241 10.97 10.84 4.28
C TYR A 241 10.82 10.04 5.57
N ARG A 242 11.93 9.92 6.32
CA ARG A 242 11.92 9.43 7.70
C ARG A 242 11.62 10.55 8.66
N LEU A 243 10.76 10.32 9.65
CA LEU A 243 10.48 11.31 10.69
C LEU A 243 11.60 11.28 11.73
N LEU A 244 12.14 12.46 12.06
CA LEU A 244 13.16 12.66 13.09
C LEU A 244 12.56 13.35 14.30
N GLU A 245 11.67 14.32 14.06
CA GLU A 245 11.01 15.10 15.10
C GLU A 245 9.62 15.50 14.63
N ILE A 246 8.69 15.63 15.57
CA ILE A 246 7.34 16.10 15.27
C ILE A 246 6.77 16.86 16.46
N GLU A 247 6.25 18.04 16.20
CA GLU A 247 5.50 18.84 17.15
C GLU A 247 4.06 18.93 16.65
N GLN A 248 3.16 18.33 17.42
CA GLN A 248 1.76 18.20 17.06
C GLN A 248 0.94 19.44 17.47
N GLY A 249 1.47 20.64 17.18
CA GLY A 249 0.80 21.92 17.39
C GLY A 249 -0.05 22.37 16.19
N ASP A 250 -0.54 23.61 16.27
CA ASP A 250 -1.07 24.36 15.14
C ASP A 250 -0.14 25.59 14.91
N PRO A 251 0.69 25.59 13.86
CA PRO A 251 0.68 24.67 12.71
C PRO A 251 1.35 23.30 12.96
N LEU A 252 1.19 22.37 12.03
CA LEU A 252 1.95 21.11 11.98
C LEU A 252 3.44 21.39 11.70
N VAL A 253 4.31 21.02 12.65
CA VAL A 253 5.76 21.25 12.56
C VAL A 253 6.50 19.93 12.73
N GLY A 254 7.53 19.69 11.93
CA GLY A 254 8.34 18.48 12.06
C GLY A 254 9.64 18.54 11.28
N THR A 255 10.52 17.59 11.58
CA THR A 255 11.80 17.41 10.91
C THR A 255 11.85 16.02 10.28
N VAL A 256 12.17 15.96 9.00
CA VAL A 256 12.37 14.71 8.26
C VAL A 256 13.79 14.58 7.74
N GLY A 257 14.29 13.34 7.67
CA GLY A 257 15.49 12.95 6.94
C GLY A 257 15.14 12.12 5.71
N LEU A 258 16.15 11.59 5.02
CA LEU A 258 15.95 10.68 3.88
C LEU A 258 16.45 9.27 4.18
N VAL A 259 15.70 8.28 3.69
CA VAL A 259 16.09 6.87 3.64
C VAL A 259 15.73 6.27 2.29
N PRO A 260 16.50 5.32 1.76
CA PRO A 260 16.08 4.58 0.58
C PRO A 260 14.95 3.62 0.96
N PHE A 261 13.98 3.40 0.07
CA PHE A 261 12.85 2.48 0.29
C PHE A 261 13.32 1.06 0.66
N VAL A 262 14.44 0.60 0.10
CA VAL A 262 15.02 -0.70 0.46
C VAL A 262 15.33 -0.82 1.94
N GLU A 263 15.77 0.26 2.60
CA GLU A 263 16.02 0.21 4.04
C GLU A 263 14.73 -0.05 4.80
N TYR A 264 13.66 0.65 4.44
CA TYR A 264 12.34 0.40 5.01
C TYR A 264 11.87 -1.04 4.77
N ALA A 265 11.94 -1.52 3.52
CA ALA A 265 11.47 -2.83 3.10
C ALA A 265 12.25 -4.00 3.70
N LEU A 266 13.53 -3.80 4.02
CA LEU A 266 14.42 -4.83 4.56
C LEU A 266 14.71 -4.66 6.06
N THR A 267 13.97 -3.79 6.74
CA THR A 267 14.05 -3.65 8.21
C THR A 267 12.65 -3.60 8.82
N VAL A 268 12.04 -2.42 8.84
CA VAL A 268 10.80 -2.12 9.55
C VAL A 268 9.60 -2.90 8.97
N ASP A 269 9.58 -3.12 7.65
CA ASP A 269 8.55 -3.97 7.00
C ASP A 269 8.60 -5.44 7.47
N LEU A 270 9.78 -5.94 7.85
CA LEU A 270 9.95 -7.31 8.31
C LEU A 270 9.28 -7.55 9.68
N LEU A 271 9.10 -6.50 10.47
CA LEU A 271 8.41 -6.57 11.78
C LEU A 271 6.92 -6.89 11.62
N GLU A 272 6.29 -6.46 10.52
CA GLU A 272 4.92 -6.84 10.20
C GLU A 272 4.85 -8.33 9.83
N GLY A 273 5.75 -8.78 8.96
CA GLY A 273 5.82 -10.19 8.54
C GLY A 273 6.05 -11.14 9.73
N GLU A 274 6.98 -10.80 10.63
CA GLU A 274 7.23 -11.55 11.86
C GLU A 274 5.99 -11.62 12.75
N LEU A 275 5.34 -10.48 13.00
CA LEU A 275 4.14 -10.42 13.83
C LEU A 275 3.01 -11.27 13.26
N VAL A 276 2.74 -11.15 11.96
CA VAL A 276 1.69 -11.93 11.30
C VAL A 276 2.01 -13.43 11.36
N ASP A 277 3.26 -13.82 11.15
CA ASP A 277 3.68 -15.22 11.26
C ASP A 277 3.50 -15.75 12.69
N ALA A 278 3.94 -15.01 13.71
CA ALA A 278 3.78 -15.39 15.12
C ALA A 278 2.31 -15.55 15.50
N VAL A 279 1.44 -14.63 15.06
CA VAL A 279 -0.01 -14.71 15.31
C VAL A 279 -0.65 -15.90 14.58
N SER A 280 -0.26 -16.13 13.33
CA SER A 280 -0.80 -17.23 12.53
C SER A 280 -0.46 -18.61 13.10
N ARG A 281 0.76 -18.79 13.61
CA ARG A 281 1.26 -20.03 14.21
C ARG A 281 0.81 -20.22 15.67
N ARG A 282 0.19 -19.19 16.27
CA ARG A 282 -0.25 -19.15 17.68
C ARG A 282 0.85 -19.40 18.71
N HIS A 283 2.12 -19.39 18.30
CA HIS A 283 3.30 -19.61 19.13
C HIS A 283 4.53 -19.03 18.41
N GLY A 284 5.38 -18.32 19.15
CA GLY A 284 6.65 -17.76 18.69
C GLY A 284 7.06 -16.53 19.50
N GLY A 285 8.36 -16.33 19.68
CA GLY A 285 8.89 -15.03 20.07
C GLY A 285 8.86 -14.05 18.90
N LEU A 286 9.18 -12.78 19.16
CA LEU A 286 9.31 -11.75 18.14
C LEU A 286 10.76 -11.23 18.12
N PRO A 287 11.76 -12.08 17.78
CA PRO A 287 13.17 -11.72 17.93
C PRO A 287 13.59 -10.49 17.12
N LEU A 288 13.05 -10.26 15.93
CA LEU A 288 13.33 -9.04 15.17
C LEU A 288 12.76 -7.82 15.89
N ARG A 289 11.55 -7.94 16.44
CA ARG A 289 10.96 -6.87 17.26
C ARG A 289 11.71 -6.65 18.57
N ASP A 290 12.14 -7.70 19.24
CA ASP A 290 12.94 -7.63 20.48
C ASP A 290 14.25 -6.87 20.26
N GLU A 291 14.77 -6.88 19.04
CA GLU A 291 15.99 -6.15 18.66
C GLU A 291 15.70 -4.72 18.18
N TYR A 292 14.67 -4.50 17.37
CA TYR A 292 14.46 -3.23 16.65
C TYR A 292 13.34 -2.34 17.18
N LEU A 293 12.38 -2.90 17.91
CA LEU A 293 11.25 -2.17 18.49
C LEU A 293 10.77 -2.82 19.81
N PRO A 294 11.69 -3.03 20.79
CA PRO A 294 11.43 -3.88 21.96
C PRO A 294 10.37 -3.34 22.91
N ASP A 295 10.29 -2.01 23.01
CA ASP A 295 9.40 -1.33 23.94
C ASP A 295 8.85 -0.05 23.31
N LEU A 296 7.94 0.61 24.04
CA LEU A 296 7.32 1.86 23.59
C LEU A 296 8.28 3.05 23.65
N GLY A 297 9.38 2.98 24.40
CA GLY A 297 10.46 3.97 24.37
C GLY A 297 11.16 3.95 23.02
N ALA A 298 11.48 2.77 22.49
CA ALA A 298 12.02 2.60 21.15
C ALA A 298 11.06 3.07 20.05
N VAL A 299 9.74 2.99 20.26
CA VAL A 299 8.74 3.56 19.33
C VAL A 299 8.82 5.09 19.27
N LEU A 300 9.05 5.73 20.41
CA LEU A 300 9.12 7.19 20.56
C LEU A 300 10.49 7.78 20.18
N ASP A 301 11.55 6.98 20.14
CA ASP A 301 12.89 7.38 19.70
C ASP A 301 12.99 7.42 18.15
N LEU A 302 12.40 8.46 17.55
CA LEU A 302 12.30 8.61 16.09
C LEU A 302 13.67 8.68 15.39
N PRO A 303 14.68 9.41 15.91
CA PRO A 303 16.02 9.44 15.31
C PRO A 303 16.75 8.09 15.34
N ALA A 304 16.44 7.20 16.27
CA ALA A 304 17.09 5.89 16.34
C ALA A 304 16.57 4.86 15.32
N ARG A 305 15.50 5.17 14.58
CA ARG A 305 14.82 4.20 13.70
C ARG A 305 14.52 4.77 12.31
N THR A 306 14.29 3.89 11.34
CA THR A 306 13.98 4.30 9.95
C THR A 306 12.70 5.13 9.87
N CYS A 307 11.69 4.89 10.72
CA CYS A 307 10.48 5.72 10.89
C CYS A 307 9.94 6.32 9.57
N ALA A 308 9.73 5.49 8.54
CA ALA A 308 9.34 5.94 7.21
C ALA A 308 7.85 5.66 6.98
N GLY A 309 7.03 6.59 7.46
CA GLY A 309 5.58 6.55 7.43
C GLY A 309 4.95 7.33 6.27
N GLY A 310 3.66 7.62 6.41
CA GLY A 310 2.91 8.18 5.31
C GLY A 310 1.61 8.88 5.68
N VAL A 311 0.82 9.11 4.64
CA VAL A 311 -0.46 9.80 4.67
C VAL A 311 -1.55 8.84 4.22
N LEU A 312 -2.71 8.96 4.83
CA LEU A 312 -3.91 8.20 4.48
C LEU A 312 -5.10 9.13 4.73
N ALA A 313 -5.91 9.35 3.71
CA ALA A 313 -7.05 10.24 3.80
C ALA A 313 -8.36 9.51 3.55
N LEU A 314 -9.35 9.76 4.40
CA LEU A 314 -10.74 9.56 4.00
C LEU A 314 -11.08 10.63 2.96
N CYS A 315 -11.42 10.23 1.73
CA CYS A 315 -11.95 11.14 0.74
C CYS A 315 -13.49 11.13 0.78
N ALA A 316 -14.07 12.31 0.98
CA ALA A 316 -15.50 12.56 1.01
C ALA A 316 -15.88 13.56 -0.10
N ILE A 317 -16.71 13.14 -1.04
CA ILE A 317 -17.06 13.94 -2.23
C ILE A 317 -18.54 14.30 -2.19
N ALA A 318 -18.87 15.58 -2.16
CA ALA A 318 -20.24 16.05 -2.12
C ALA A 318 -20.98 15.62 -3.40
N ARG A 319 -22.17 15.03 -3.22
CA ARG A 319 -23.05 14.66 -4.32
C ARG A 319 -24.39 15.37 -4.18
N PRO A 320 -24.95 15.85 -5.29
CA PRO A 320 -26.29 16.39 -5.29
C PRO A 320 -27.33 15.28 -5.11
N ARG A 321 -28.56 15.71 -4.83
CA ARG A 321 -29.75 14.84 -4.80
C ARG A 321 -29.82 14.00 -6.08
N ASP A 322 -30.13 12.72 -5.93
CA ASP A 322 -30.21 11.76 -7.03
C ASP A 322 -31.44 10.87 -6.88
N ARG A 323 -32.06 10.50 -8.00
CA ARG A 323 -33.32 9.73 -7.99
C ARG A 323 -33.19 8.35 -7.34
N PHE A 324 -32.00 7.76 -7.33
CA PHE A 324 -31.73 6.44 -6.78
C PHE A 324 -31.10 6.48 -5.41
N ARG A 325 -30.26 7.49 -5.12
CA ARG A 325 -29.56 7.64 -3.83
C ARG A 325 -30.33 8.45 -2.80
N GLY A 326 -31.24 9.32 -3.23
CA GLY A 326 -32.03 10.17 -2.34
C GLY A 326 -31.43 11.56 -2.13
N GLU A 327 -31.37 11.99 -0.87
CA GLU A 327 -30.92 13.33 -0.48
C GLU A 327 -29.43 13.56 -0.74
N PRO A 328 -28.96 14.83 -0.79
CA PRO A 328 -27.55 15.15 -0.97
C PRO A 328 -26.69 14.58 0.17
N ASP A 329 -25.56 13.96 -0.19
CA ASP A 329 -24.66 13.28 0.74
C ASP A 329 -23.19 13.53 0.36
N TYR A 330 -22.27 12.88 1.10
CA TYR A 330 -20.90 12.65 0.66
C TYR A 330 -20.74 11.20 0.23
N ALA A 331 -20.12 10.98 -0.94
CA ALA A 331 -19.54 9.70 -1.29
C ALA A 331 -18.22 9.52 -0.55
N LEU A 332 -18.16 8.51 0.31
CA LEU A 332 -16.97 8.09 1.05
C LEU A 332 -16.25 7.01 0.24
N LEU A 333 -14.96 7.22 -0.03
CA LEU A 333 -14.16 6.29 -0.81
C LEU A 333 -13.40 5.31 0.09
N VAL A 334 -13.57 4.01 -0.16
CA VAL A 334 -12.84 2.94 0.52
C VAL A 334 -12.34 1.95 -0.51
N GLN A 335 -11.07 1.58 -0.40
CA GLN A 335 -10.43 0.62 -1.29
C GLN A 335 -10.17 -0.72 -0.58
N GLU A 336 -10.26 -1.80 -1.34
CA GLU A 336 -9.65 -3.08 -1.00
C GLU A 336 -8.32 -3.18 -1.73
N ARG A 337 -7.20 -3.32 -1.02
CA ARG A 337 -5.90 -3.40 -1.65
C ARG A 337 -5.75 -4.72 -2.41
N SER A 338 -5.19 -4.64 -3.61
CA SER A 338 -4.80 -5.79 -4.41
C SER A 338 -3.97 -6.76 -3.58
N GLU A 339 -4.13 -8.06 -3.83
CA GLU A 339 -3.25 -9.03 -3.17
C GLU A 339 -1.78 -8.77 -3.54
N HIS A 340 -1.50 -8.16 -4.70
CA HIS A 340 -0.18 -8.04 -5.30
C HIS A 340 0.70 -6.90 -4.75
N VAL A 341 0.20 -6.13 -3.79
CA VAL A 341 1.00 -5.08 -3.13
C VAL A 341 1.89 -5.68 -2.04
N LEU A 342 3.04 -5.04 -1.76
CA LEU A 342 3.96 -5.47 -0.71
C LEU A 342 3.34 -5.41 0.69
N ASN A 343 2.52 -4.38 0.97
CA ASN A 343 2.06 -4.05 2.32
C ASN A 343 0.52 -4.07 2.42
N ALA A 344 0.00 -4.73 3.45
CA ALA A 344 -1.45 -4.82 3.70
C ALA A 344 -2.27 -5.39 2.51
N ALA A 345 -1.73 -6.35 1.78
CA ALA A 345 -2.40 -7.06 0.69
C ALA A 345 -3.77 -7.64 1.11
N GLY A 346 -4.83 -7.39 0.31
CA GLY A 346 -6.19 -7.87 0.59
C GLY A 346 -6.89 -7.20 1.78
N ARG A 347 -6.36 -6.05 2.25
CA ARG A 347 -6.94 -5.29 3.36
C ARG A 347 -7.76 -4.11 2.87
N LEU A 348 -8.76 -3.74 3.67
CA LEU A 348 -9.47 -2.48 3.50
C LEU A 348 -8.60 -1.31 3.97
N ALA A 349 -8.62 -0.22 3.20
CA ALA A 349 -7.97 1.04 3.51
C ALA A 349 -8.80 2.20 2.95
N VAL A 350 -8.57 3.40 3.49
CA VAL A 350 -9.05 4.64 2.85
C VAL A 350 -8.16 4.99 1.65
N ILE A 351 -8.63 5.91 0.82
CA ILE A 351 -7.95 6.41 -0.38
C ILE A 351 -8.16 7.94 -0.48
N PRO A 352 -7.12 8.74 -0.75
CA PRO A 352 -5.75 8.33 -1.11
C PRO A 352 -4.90 7.83 0.07
N LYS A 353 -3.90 7.00 -0.21
CA LYS A 353 -2.89 6.51 0.74
C LYS A 353 -1.51 6.48 0.08
N GLY A 354 -0.47 6.90 0.80
CA GLY A 354 0.88 6.84 0.28
C GLY A 354 1.97 7.03 1.33
N PHE A 355 3.18 6.60 1.01
CA PHE A 355 4.35 6.99 1.80
C PHE A 355 4.59 8.49 1.69
N HIS A 356 5.07 9.10 2.76
CA HIS A 356 5.59 10.46 2.69
C HIS A 356 6.93 10.40 1.94
N GLN A 357 6.91 10.85 0.69
CA GLN A 357 8.03 10.70 -0.23
C GLN A 357 8.18 11.96 -1.08
N ARG A 358 9.43 12.21 -1.48
CA ARG A 358 9.74 13.32 -2.38
C ARG A 358 9.38 12.97 -3.82
N LEU A 359 9.08 13.98 -4.62
CA LEU A 359 9.22 13.93 -6.06
C LEU A 359 10.61 14.45 -6.44
N ASN A 360 10.67 15.61 -7.07
CA ASN A 360 11.89 16.21 -7.60
C ASN A 360 12.30 17.48 -6.84
N ASP A 361 11.36 18.20 -6.21
CA ASP A 361 11.68 19.35 -5.37
C ASP A 361 11.79 18.89 -3.92
N VAL A 362 12.99 18.45 -3.55
CA VAL A 362 13.16 17.76 -2.28
C VAL A 362 12.83 18.62 -1.04
N ARG A 363 12.84 19.95 -1.16
CA ARG A 363 12.42 20.85 -0.08
C ARG A 363 10.97 21.29 -0.22
N GLY A 364 10.45 21.42 -1.43
CA GLY A 364 9.04 21.72 -1.69
C GLY A 364 8.11 20.54 -1.34
N ASP A 365 8.60 19.31 -1.50
CA ASP A 365 7.80 18.09 -1.35
C ASP A 365 7.70 17.57 0.10
N VAL A 366 8.29 18.28 1.07
CA VAL A 366 8.30 17.88 2.50
C VAL A 366 6.96 18.11 3.21
N ALA A 367 6.07 18.87 2.59
CA ALA A 367 4.74 19.13 3.13
C ALA A 367 3.88 17.86 3.02
N VAL A 368 3.10 17.58 4.05
CA VAL A 368 2.18 16.44 4.09
C VAL A 368 1.11 16.61 3.01
N SER A 369 0.65 17.85 2.79
CA SER A 369 -0.26 18.16 1.67
C SER A 369 0.33 17.85 0.30
N ALA A 370 1.63 18.07 0.07
CA ALA A 370 2.26 17.77 -1.21
C ALA A 370 2.17 16.28 -1.54
N THR A 371 2.36 15.42 -0.54
CA THR A 371 2.16 13.97 -0.67
C THR A 371 0.70 13.64 -0.96
N LEU A 372 -0.25 14.17 -0.20
CA LEU A 372 -1.68 13.89 -0.43
C LEU A 372 -2.16 14.35 -1.82
N LEU A 373 -1.77 15.55 -2.27
CA LEU A 373 -2.12 16.06 -3.60
C LEU A 373 -1.57 15.17 -4.72
N ARG A 374 -0.34 14.69 -4.53
CA ARG A 374 0.28 13.72 -5.43
C ARG A 374 -0.52 12.42 -5.46
N GLU A 375 -0.84 11.85 -4.30
CA GLU A 375 -1.62 10.61 -4.23
C GLU A 375 -3.04 10.76 -4.78
N MET A 376 -3.67 11.95 -4.68
CA MET A 376 -4.94 12.20 -5.37
C MET A 376 -4.79 12.13 -6.90
N GLU A 377 -3.73 12.72 -7.46
CA GLU A 377 -3.47 12.64 -8.90
C GLU A 377 -3.15 11.20 -9.36
N GLU A 378 -2.38 10.46 -8.58
CA GLU A 378 -1.98 9.08 -8.88
C GLU A 378 -3.13 8.09 -8.70
N GLU A 379 -3.72 8.06 -7.51
CA GLU A 379 -4.65 7.00 -7.09
C GLU A 379 -6.11 7.28 -7.44
N LEU A 380 -6.54 8.55 -7.53
CA LEU A 380 -7.94 8.89 -7.80
C LEU A 380 -8.19 9.38 -9.22
N PHE A 381 -7.23 10.06 -9.84
CA PHE A 381 -7.39 10.67 -11.16
C PHE A 381 -6.57 9.96 -12.26
N GLY A 382 -5.98 8.81 -11.93
CA GLY A 382 -5.39 7.87 -12.90
C GLY A 382 -4.12 8.35 -13.60
N ARG A 383 -3.36 9.30 -13.02
CA ARG A 383 -2.13 9.81 -13.67
C ARG A 383 -0.91 8.92 -13.39
N ALA A 384 -0.74 7.91 -14.24
CA ALA A 384 0.43 7.01 -14.22
C ALA A 384 1.80 7.69 -14.43
N GLU A 385 1.87 8.94 -14.90
CA GLU A 385 3.14 9.69 -15.01
C GLU A 385 3.66 10.26 -13.67
N VAL A 386 2.75 10.33 -12.68
CA VAL A 386 3.06 10.74 -11.32
C VAL A 386 3.46 9.51 -10.50
N ASP A 387 2.96 8.32 -10.86
CA ASP A 387 3.36 7.03 -10.29
C ASP A 387 4.87 6.83 -10.40
N THR A 388 5.52 7.01 -9.26
CA THR A 388 6.98 6.92 -9.14
C THR A 388 7.47 5.46 -9.17
N THR A 389 6.58 4.47 -8.94
CA THR A 389 6.92 3.05 -8.78
C THR A 389 7.19 2.34 -10.11
N THR A 390 6.65 2.85 -11.23
CA THR A 390 6.76 2.22 -12.55
C THR A 390 7.91 2.79 -13.42
N GLY A 391 8.48 3.91 -12.99
CA GLY A 391 9.74 4.45 -13.51
C GLY A 391 9.62 5.64 -14.48
N GLU A 392 10.53 6.61 -14.26
CA GLU A 392 10.81 7.82 -15.05
C GLU A 392 9.68 8.85 -15.12
N SER A 393 9.38 9.49 -13.99
CA SER A 393 8.92 10.88 -14.09
C SER A 393 10.08 11.74 -14.61
N ARG A 394 10.21 11.86 -15.93
CA ARG A 394 11.23 12.68 -16.61
C ARG A 394 10.99 14.18 -16.45
N ALA A 395 9.85 14.56 -15.88
CA ALA A 395 9.46 15.95 -15.74
C ALA A 395 10.13 16.57 -14.50
N ALA A 396 10.83 17.69 -14.66
CA ALA A 396 11.46 18.38 -13.53
C ALA A 396 10.46 18.78 -12.42
N SER A 397 9.20 19.01 -12.78
CA SER A 397 8.09 19.25 -11.84
C SER A 397 6.87 18.41 -12.27
N PRO A 398 6.70 17.19 -11.76
CA PRO A 398 5.60 16.28 -12.14
C PRO A 398 4.22 16.84 -11.77
N MET A 399 4.17 17.58 -10.66
CA MET A 399 2.99 18.25 -10.11
C MET A 399 2.86 19.72 -10.55
N HIS A 400 3.54 20.14 -11.63
CA HIS A 400 3.36 21.47 -12.19
C HIS A 400 1.89 21.70 -12.60
N PRO A 401 1.26 22.86 -12.30
CA PRO A 401 -0.16 23.10 -12.57
C PRO A 401 -0.59 22.84 -14.03
N GLY A 402 0.27 23.14 -14.99
CA GLY A 402 0.04 22.85 -16.42
C GLY A 402 -0.02 21.36 -16.79
N ARG A 403 0.32 20.45 -15.88
CA ARG A 403 0.24 18.99 -16.08
C ARG A 403 -0.91 18.33 -15.34
N TRP A 404 -1.58 19.05 -14.44
CA TRP A 404 -2.65 18.48 -13.61
C TRP A 404 -3.78 17.90 -14.45
N SER A 405 -4.38 16.82 -13.94
CA SER A 405 -5.60 16.25 -14.51
C SER A 405 -6.73 17.30 -14.53
N ALA A 406 -7.76 17.07 -15.35
CA ALA A 406 -8.90 17.99 -15.38
C ALA A 406 -9.60 18.12 -14.00
N PRO A 407 -9.81 17.03 -13.23
CA PRO A 407 -10.34 17.13 -11.87
C PRO A 407 -9.44 17.96 -10.96
N MET A 408 -8.12 17.69 -10.94
CA MET A 408 -7.20 18.41 -10.04
C MET A 408 -7.08 19.90 -10.39
N ARG A 409 -7.02 20.25 -11.68
CA ARG A 409 -7.05 21.67 -12.11
C ARG A 409 -8.29 22.38 -11.60
N TRP A 410 -9.44 21.75 -11.74
CA TRP A 410 -10.69 22.32 -11.25
C TRP A 410 -10.69 22.48 -9.73
N LEU A 411 -10.20 21.50 -8.96
CA LEU A 411 -10.13 21.61 -7.50
C LEU A 411 -9.21 22.75 -7.04
N ALA A 412 -8.10 22.98 -7.76
CA ALA A 412 -7.11 23.98 -7.40
C ALA A 412 -7.46 25.42 -7.87
N GLU A 413 -8.39 25.57 -8.81
CA GLU A 413 -8.81 26.89 -9.33
C GLU A 413 -9.49 27.76 -8.26
N GLU A 414 -10.19 27.15 -7.30
CA GLU A 414 -10.90 27.86 -6.24
C GLU A 414 -10.64 27.21 -4.87
N PRO A 415 -10.06 27.95 -3.90
CA PRO A 415 -9.70 27.39 -2.58
C PRO A 415 -10.85 26.77 -1.80
N GLY A 416 -12.10 27.13 -2.12
CA GLY A 416 -13.29 26.61 -1.45
C GLY A 416 -13.79 25.26 -1.96
N ARG A 417 -13.29 24.77 -3.10
CA ARG A 417 -13.76 23.51 -3.72
C ARG A 417 -13.28 22.27 -2.96
N MET A 418 -12.11 22.35 -2.34
CA MET A 418 -11.48 21.25 -1.63
C MET A 418 -10.92 21.70 -0.29
N ARG A 419 -11.21 20.93 0.75
CA ARG A 419 -10.62 21.06 2.08
C ARG A 419 -9.72 19.86 2.34
N MET A 420 -8.53 20.12 2.86
CA MET A 420 -7.60 19.09 3.32
C MET A 420 -7.25 19.36 4.78
N GLU A 421 -7.41 18.36 5.64
CA GLU A 421 -7.10 18.47 7.07
C GLU A 421 -6.33 17.22 7.54
N CYS A 422 -5.33 17.41 8.39
CA CYS A 422 -4.77 16.36 9.22
C CYS A 422 -5.66 16.22 10.46
N THR A 423 -6.35 15.10 10.57
CA THR A 423 -7.36 14.82 11.60
C THR A 423 -6.82 13.92 12.72
N GLY A 424 -5.62 13.36 12.55
CA GLY A 424 -4.94 12.64 13.61
C GLY A 424 -3.52 12.23 13.24
N PHE A 425 -2.74 11.91 14.26
CA PHE A 425 -1.40 11.36 14.10
C PHE A 425 -1.14 10.22 15.10
N GLY A 426 -0.32 9.26 14.71
CA GLY A 426 0.23 8.28 15.63
C GLY A 426 1.26 7.35 14.98
N PHE A 427 1.82 6.45 15.78
CA PHE A 427 2.76 5.42 15.34
C PHE A 427 2.05 4.07 15.26
N ASN A 428 2.09 3.41 14.12
CA ASN A 428 1.51 2.09 13.96
C ASN A 428 2.43 1.03 14.58
N LEU A 429 2.04 0.43 15.72
CA LEU A 429 2.87 -0.56 16.40
C LEU A 429 3.15 -1.83 15.57
N VAL A 430 2.46 -2.06 14.45
CA VAL A 430 2.75 -3.19 13.55
C VAL A 430 4.13 -3.03 12.92
N SER A 431 4.43 -1.87 12.35
CA SER A 431 5.72 -1.57 11.72
C SER A 431 6.60 -0.68 12.60
N GLY A 432 5.98 0.18 13.40
CA GLY A 432 6.60 1.31 14.09
C GLY A 432 6.45 2.61 13.30
N ASN A 433 6.02 2.61 12.04
CA ASN A 433 5.95 3.82 11.24
C ASN A 433 4.95 4.86 11.76
N TYR A 434 5.13 6.12 11.36
CA TYR A 434 4.15 7.16 11.63
C TYR A 434 3.02 7.16 10.60
N GLU A 435 1.85 7.63 11.01
CA GLU A 435 0.66 7.71 10.17
C GLU A 435 0.01 9.08 10.36
N PHE A 436 -0.12 9.84 9.26
CA PHE A 436 -0.97 11.02 9.21
C PHE A 436 -2.36 10.61 8.72
N ALA A 437 -3.32 10.56 9.65
CA ALA A 437 -4.73 10.42 9.30
C ALA A 437 -5.26 11.76 8.82
N SER A 438 -5.83 11.76 7.63
CA SER A 438 -6.32 12.97 6.97
C SER A 438 -7.76 12.84 6.51
N LEU A 439 -8.37 14.00 6.26
CA LEU A 439 -9.67 14.12 5.62
C LEU A 439 -9.52 15.03 4.40
N VAL A 440 -9.97 14.54 3.25
CA VAL A 440 -10.11 15.34 2.03
C VAL A 440 -11.60 15.46 1.74
N VAL A 441 -12.13 16.69 1.78
CA VAL A 441 -13.53 16.96 1.44
C VAL A 441 -13.58 17.77 0.15
N ILE A 442 -14.27 17.25 -0.85
CA ILE A 442 -14.64 18.02 -2.04
C ILE A 442 -16.06 18.53 -1.82
N GLU A 443 -16.19 19.82 -1.50
CA GLU A 443 -17.43 20.43 -1.02
C GLU A 443 -18.38 20.82 -2.17
N ASP A 444 -17.80 21.12 -3.32
CA ASP A 444 -18.55 21.60 -4.48
C ASP A 444 -19.25 20.44 -5.20
N GLU A 445 -20.57 20.44 -5.12
CA GLU A 445 -21.45 19.41 -5.70
C GLU A 445 -21.37 19.31 -7.22
N GLU A 446 -20.84 20.32 -7.93
CA GLU A 446 -20.61 20.25 -9.37
C GLU A 446 -19.49 19.26 -9.72
N PHE A 447 -18.61 18.92 -8.77
CA PHE A 447 -17.54 17.96 -9.01
C PHE A 447 -18.10 16.61 -9.43
N TRP A 448 -19.06 16.07 -8.67
CA TRP A 448 -19.51 14.69 -8.86
C TRP A 448 -20.17 14.47 -10.24
N PRO A 449 -21.12 15.30 -10.70
CA PRO A 449 -21.68 15.17 -12.06
C PRO A 449 -20.64 15.32 -13.18
N ARG A 450 -19.58 16.10 -12.95
CA ARG A 450 -18.61 16.47 -13.99
C ARG A 450 -17.41 15.53 -14.07
N PHE A 451 -16.93 15.06 -12.93
CA PHE A 451 -15.69 14.30 -12.77
C PHE A 451 -15.85 13.01 -11.99
N GLY A 452 -17.02 12.72 -11.39
CA GLY A 452 -17.23 11.49 -10.60
C GLY A 452 -16.97 10.20 -11.39
N GLY A 453 -17.19 10.22 -12.72
CA GLY A 453 -16.84 9.11 -13.61
C GLY A 453 -15.36 8.98 -13.98
N GLN A 454 -14.51 9.91 -13.52
CA GLN A 454 -13.04 9.85 -13.66
C GLN A 454 -12.37 9.44 -12.34
N VAL A 455 -13.15 9.24 -11.26
CA VAL A 455 -12.65 8.75 -9.98
C VAL A 455 -12.50 7.23 -10.09
N GLU A 456 -11.29 6.79 -10.37
CA GLU A 456 -10.95 5.38 -10.56
C GLU A 456 -9.71 5.06 -9.72
N ALA A 457 -9.80 3.99 -8.91
CA ALA A 457 -8.65 3.53 -8.16
C ALA A 457 -7.62 2.90 -9.11
N ASN A 458 -6.34 3.13 -8.84
CA ASN A 458 -5.24 2.57 -9.63
C ASN A 458 -5.12 1.03 -9.47
N TRP A 459 -4.10 0.45 -10.11
CA TRP A 459 -3.83 -0.99 -10.10
C TRP A 459 -3.53 -1.58 -8.70
N GLU A 460 -3.22 -0.75 -7.71
CA GLU A 460 -2.98 -1.19 -6.32
C GLU A 460 -4.28 -1.54 -5.59
N ALA A 461 -5.44 -1.16 -6.13
CA ALA A 461 -6.75 -1.56 -5.61
C ALA A 461 -7.29 -2.80 -6.35
N ALA A 462 -7.78 -3.78 -5.60
CA ALA A 462 -8.64 -4.85 -6.11
C ALA A 462 -10.05 -4.34 -6.42
N GLY A 463 -10.46 -3.25 -5.77
CA GLY A 463 -11.73 -2.59 -6.01
C GLY A 463 -11.89 -1.32 -5.19
N LEU A 464 -12.67 -0.38 -5.74
CA LEU A 464 -13.09 0.84 -5.08
C LEU A 464 -14.58 0.72 -4.72
N GLN A 465 -14.91 0.99 -3.46
CA GLN A 465 -16.27 0.96 -2.94
C GLN A 465 -16.69 2.36 -2.47
N LEU A 466 -17.95 2.69 -2.75
CA LEU A 466 -18.58 3.94 -2.34
C LEU A 466 -19.54 3.69 -1.19
N TYR A 467 -19.41 4.47 -0.13
CA TYR A 467 -20.34 4.49 1.00
C TYR A 467 -21.00 5.86 1.07
N SER A 468 -22.26 5.92 1.50
CA SER A 468 -22.96 7.18 1.74
C SER A 468 -22.70 7.65 3.16
N SER A 469 -22.45 8.95 3.34
CA SER A 469 -22.42 9.57 4.68
C SER A 469 -23.81 9.69 5.34
N LEU A 470 -24.88 9.26 4.68
CA LEU A 470 -26.23 9.15 5.26
C LEU A 470 -26.59 7.70 5.65
N ASP A 471 -25.73 6.72 5.33
CA ASP A 471 -25.98 5.31 5.58
C ASP A 471 -25.17 4.83 6.79
N GLY A 472 -25.64 5.19 7.98
CA GLY A 472 -25.00 4.82 9.25
C GLY A 472 -24.87 3.31 9.46
N GLU A 473 -25.87 2.52 9.04
CA GLU A 473 -25.85 1.06 9.18
C GLU A 473 -24.73 0.43 8.34
N LEU A 474 -24.61 0.83 7.08
CA LEU A 474 -23.57 0.30 6.19
C LEU A 474 -22.16 0.72 6.65
N VAL A 475 -22.02 1.93 7.20
CA VAL A 475 -20.75 2.41 7.76
C VAL A 475 -20.39 1.67 9.06
N ASP A 476 -21.35 1.36 9.92
CA ASP A 476 -21.13 0.54 11.11
C ASP A 476 -20.63 -0.87 10.75
N ASP A 477 -21.30 -1.51 9.78
CA ASP A 477 -20.89 -2.80 9.24
C ASP A 477 -19.49 -2.76 8.64
N LEU A 478 -19.17 -1.68 7.91
CA LEU A 478 -17.84 -1.46 7.33
C LEU A 478 -16.77 -1.38 8.42
N VAL A 479 -16.97 -0.60 9.48
CA VAL A 479 -16.01 -0.42 10.59
C VAL A 479 -15.78 -1.74 11.35
N ALA A 480 -16.81 -2.58 11.45
CA ALA A 480 -16.75 -3.86 12.14
C ALA A 480 -15.85 -4.90 11.43
N ARG A 481 -15.57 -4.75 10.12
CA ARG A 481 -14.79 -5.73 9.34
C ARG A 481 -13.37 -5.94 9.89
N GLU A 482 -12.93 -7.20 9.94
CA GLU A 482 -11.59 -7.57 10.39
C GLU A 482 -10.50 -7.46 9.30
N SER A 483 -10.91 -7.22 8.06
CA SER A 483 -10.03 -7.04 6.91
C SER A 483 -9.41 -5.64 6.83
N TRP A 484 -9.75 -4.70 7.72
CA TRP A 484 -9.08 -3.40 7.77
C TRP A 484 -7.60 -3.52 8.12
N SER A 485 -6.77 -2.71 7.45
CA SER A 485 -5.49 -2.33 8.03
C SER A 485 -5.73 -1.39 9.22
N ASN A 486 -4.85 -1.42 10.22
CA ASN A 486 -5.06 -0.67 11.45
C ASN A 486 -4.97 0.85 11.21
N GLU A 487 -4.03 1.26 10.37
CA GLU A 487 -3.85 2.65 9.96
C GLU A 487 -4.99 3.13 9.06
N GLY A 488 -5.47 2.29 8.14
CA GLY A 488 -6.63 2.61 7.30
C GLY A 488 -7.90 2.83 8.11
N LEU A 489 -8.16 1.98 9.12
CA LEU A 489 -9.29 2.16 10.02
C LEU A 489 -9.13 3.41 10.90
N PHE A 490 -7.93 3.69 11.38
CA PHE A 490 -7.65 4.90 12.14
C PHE A 490 -7.97 6.16 11.32
N ALA A 491 -7.53 6.23 10.06
CA ALA A 491 -7.87 7.34 9.17
C ALA A 491 -9.37 7.42 8.85
N LEU A 492 -10.04 6.28 8.64
CA LEU A 492 -11.49 6.26 8.47
C LEU A 492 -12.18 6.89 9.69
N LEU A 493 -11.89 6.40 10.90
CA LEU A 493 -12.56 6.85 12.13
C LEU A 493 -12.31 8.33 12.43
N GLN A 494 -11.07 8.80 12.26
CA GLN A 494 -10.74 10.23 12.41
C GLN A 494 -11.42 11.09 11.35
N GLY A 495 -11.47 10.60 10.10
CA GLY A 495 -12.20 11.24 9.01
C GLY A 495 -13.70 11.33 9.28
N LEU A 496 -14.35 10.24 9.72
CA LEU A 496 -15.78 10.23 10.04
C LEU A 496 -16.11 11.15 11.23
N ARG A 497 -15.27 11.14 12.28
CA ARG A 497 -15.38 12.06 13.41
C ARG A 497 -15.43 13.50 12.92
N ARG A 498 -14.43 13.88 12.11
CA ARG A 498 -14.32 15.25 11.60
C ARG A 498 -15.42 15.58 10.61
N LEU A 499 -15.77 14.68 9.70
CA LEU A 499 -16.82 14.89 8.71
C LEU A 499 -18.18 15.15 9.36
N ARG A 500 -18.47 14.50 10.50
CA ARG A 500 -19.69 14.77 11.28
C ARG A 500 -19.72 16.16 11.92
N GLU A 501 -18.56 16.75 12.21
CA GLU A 501 -18.47 18.12 12.73
C GLU A 501 -18.72 19.18 11.65
N ILE A 502 -18.29 18.92 10.40
CA ILE A 502 -18.28 19.93 9.33
C ILE A 502 -19.32 19.70 8.22
N GLY A 503 -19.82 18.48 8.04
CA GLY A 503 -20.62 18.07 6.89
C GLY A 503 -22.11 18.42 6.97
N GLY A 504 -22.57 19.00 8.09
CA GLY A 504 -23.93 19.49 8.25
C GLY A 504 -25.00 18.42 7.96
N THR A 505 -26.01 18.77 7.16
CA THR A 505 -27.14 17.88 6.84
C THR A 505 -26.79 16.74 5.87
N ARG A 506 -25.58 16.71 5.30
CA ARG A 506 -25.12 15.62 4.42
C ARG A 506 -24.62 14.41 5.19
N VAL A 507 -24.53 14.50 6.51
CA VAL A 507 -23.92 13.49 7.36
C VAL A 507 -24.93 13.06 8.41
N ASP A 508 -25.29 11.79 8.38
CA ASP A 508 -26.06 11.10 9.40
C ASP A 508 -25.33 9.82 9.80
N LEU A 509 -24.22 10.01 10.50
CA LEU A 509 -23.32 8.94 10.92
C LEU A 509 -23.25 8.86 12.45
N PRO A 510 -23.01 7.66 13.01
CA PRO A 510 -22.81 7.48 14.44
C PRO A 510 -21.62 8.29 14.97
N ALA A 511 -21.71 8.68 16.23
CA ALA A 511 -20.64 9.42 16.90
C ALA A 511 -19.40 8.55 17.05
N VAL A 512 -18.23 9.06 16.62
CA VAL A 512 -16.91 8.51 16.94
C VAL A 512 -16.38 9.24 18.17
N GLU A 513 -16.36 8.57 19.32
CA GLU A 513 -15.90 9.15 20.58
C GLU A 513 -14.56 8.53 21.00
N LEU A 514 -13.54 9.36 21.23
CA LEU A 514 -12.27 8.94 21.81
C LEU A 514 -12.53 8.34 23.20
N SER A 515 -12.06 7.11 23.42
CA SER A 515 -12.23 6.42 24.70
C SER A 515 -10.99 6.59 25.57
N GLY A 516 -11.17 7.11 26.80
CA GLY A 516 -10.08 7.25 27.77
C GLY A 516 -9.37 8.61 27.78
N LEU A 517 -10.07 9.69 27.41
CA LEU A 517 -9.66 11.07 27.68
C LEU A 517 -9.85 11.45 29.15
#